data_AF-A0A1A8BGM9-F1
#
_entry.id   AF-A0A1A8BGM9-F1
#
_cell.length_a   1.000
_cell.length_b   1.000
_cell.length_c   1.000
_cell.angle_alpha   90.00
_cell.angle_beta   90.00
_cell.angle_gamma   90.00
#
_symmetry.space_group_name_H-M   'P 1'
#
loop_
_entity.id
_entity.type
_entity.pdbx_description
1 polymer ?
#
loop_
_entity_poly.entity_id
_entity_poly.type
_entity_poly.pdbx_seq_one_letter_code
_entity_poly.pdbx_strand_id
1 'polypeptide(L)'
;FSPYEWYNPHPCNPDLDLVENNFTLLNSFWFGVGALMRQGSELMPKALSTRIVGGIWWFFTLIIISSYTANLAAFLTVERMESPIDSADDLAKQTRIEYGVVEDGSTMTFFKKTKISTYDKMWEFMSSRRHSVMVKNIDEGIHRVLTSDYAFLMESTTIEFVTQRNCNLTQIGGLIDSKAYGVGTPMGSPYRDKITIAILQLQEEGKLHMMKEKWWRGNGCPEEESKEASALGVQNIGGIFIVLAAGLVLSVFVAVGEFLYKSKQNAQLEK
;
A
#
# COMPACT_ATOMS: atom_id res chain seq x y z
N PHE A 1 -27.31 -5.70 36.69
CA PHE A 1 -27.36 -6.40 37.98
C PHE A 1 -28.63 -7.21 38.05
N SER A 2 -28.55 -8.53 37.86
CA SER A 2 -29.71 -9.42 37.99
C SER A 2 -29.81 -9.97 39.42
N PRO A 3 -31.01 -10.19 39.99
CA PRO A 3 -31.15 -10.75 41.34
C PRO A 3 -30.53 -12.15 41.50
N TYR A 4 -30.48 -12.92 40.40
CA TYR A 4 -29.97 -14.29 40.36
C TYR A 4 -28.43 -14.40 40.35
N GLU A 5 -27.70 -13.28 40.36
CA GLU A 5 -26.23 -13.26 40.44
C GLU A 5 -25.68 -13.18 41.87
N TRP A 6 -26.55 -12.83 42.81
CA TRP A 6 -26.23 -12.75 44.22
C TRP A 6 -26.18 -14.17 44.80
N TYR A 7 -25.05 -14.56 45.41
CA TYR A 7 -24.90 -15.84 46.08
C TYR A 7 -24.31 -15.68 47.49
N ASN A 8 -24.73 -16.54 48.41
CA ASN A 8 -24.14 -16.59 49.75
C ASN A 8 -22.83 -17.42 49.68
N PRO A 9 -21.66 -16.82 49.94
CA PRO A 9 -20.38 -17.53 49.93
C PRO A 9 -20.25 -18.56 51.07
N HIS A 10 -21.04 -18.44 52.14
CA HIS A 10 -21.05 -19.34 53.29
C HIS A 10 -22.45 -19.89 53.58
N PRO A 11 -22.97 -20.81 52.75
CA PRO A 11 -24.33 -21.35 52.87
C PRO A 11 -24.55 -22.20 54.16
N CYS A 12 -23.49 -22.51 54.91
CA CYS A 12 -23.54 -23.33 56.11
C CYS A 12 -23.69 -22.53 57.42
N ASN A 13 -23.65 -21.18 57.38
CA ASN A 13 -23.82 -20.35 58.57
C ASN A 13 -25.13 -19.53 58.46
N PRO A 14 -26.21 -19.92 59.17
CA PRO A 14 -27.53 -19.31 59.01
C PRO A 14 -27.66 -17.89 59.56
N ASP A 15 -26.66 -17.39 60.31
CA ASP A 15 -26.69 -16.05 60.93
C ASP A 15 -26.02 -14.95 60.08
N LEU A 16 -25.50 -15.28 58.88
CA LEU A 16 -24.85 -14.34 57.97
C LEU A 16 -25.57 -14.31 56.62
N ASP A 17 -26.54 -13.39 56.46
CA ASP A 17 -27.16 -13.03 55.19
C ASP A 17 -26.27 -12.07 54.36
N LEU A 18 -24.97 -12.38 54.26
CA LEU A 18 -24.07 -11.67 53.37
C LEU A 18 -24.15 -12.30 51.98
N VAL A 19 -24.75 -11.58 51.04
CA VAL A 19 -24.85 -12.02 49.65
C VAL A 19 -23.85 -11.22 48.82
N GLU A 20 -23.00 -11.92 48.08
CA GLU A 20 -21.94 -11.29 47.29
C GLU A 20 -22.26 -11.38 45.79
N ASN A 21 -21.89 -10.33 45.07
CA ASN A 21 -21.94 -10.28 43.61
C ASN A 21 -20.55 -9.94 43.07
N ASN A 22 -19.96 -10.89 42.33
CA ASN A 22 -18.62 -10.74 41.77
C ASN A 22 -18.58 -9.80 40.55
N PHE A 23 -19.73 -9.47 39.94
CA PHE A 23 -19.85 -8.52 38.84
C PHE A 23 -19.97 -7.08 39.34
N THR A 24 -18.90 -6.52 39.90
CA THR A 24 -18.78 -5.07 40.08
C THR A 24 -18.61 -4.38 38.72
N LEU A 25 -18.78 -3.04 38.63
CA LEU A 25 -18.61 -2.31 37.35
C LEU A 25 -17.22 -2.55 36.72
N LEU A 26 -16.19 -2.59 37.55
CA LEU A 26 -14.80 -2.78 37.13
C LEU A 26 -14.55 -4.24 36.70
N ASN A 27 -15.10 -5.20 37.44
CA ASN A 27 -15.04 -6.62 37.09
C ASN A 27 -15.85 -6.95 35.82
N SER A 28 -16.97 -6.26 35.60
CA SER A 28 -17.79 -6.39 34.38
C SER A 28 -17.07 -5.80 33.17
N PHE A 29 -16.36 -4.68 33.35
CA PHE A 29 -15.49 -4.13 32.30
C PHE A 29 -14.35 -5.09 31.97
N TRP A 30 -13.70 -5.66 32.99
CA TRP A 30 -12.64 -6.67 32.81
C TRP A 30 -13.15 -7.94 32.11
N PHE A 31 -14.35 -8.41 32.45
CA PHE A 31 -15.05 -9.49 31.74
C PHE A 31 -15.21 -9.17 30.24
N GLY A 32 -15.65 -7.95 29.91
CA GLY A 32 -15.80 -7.50 28.52
C GLY A 32 -14.48 -7.47 27.75
N VAL A 33 -13.40 -6.99 28.38
CA VAL A 33 -12.04 -6.98 27.80
C VAL A 33 -11.51 -8.41 27.59
N GLY A 34 -11.66 -9.30 28.57
CA GLY A 34 -11.23 -10.70 28.46
C GLY A 34 -11.96 -11.48 27.36
N ALA A 35 -13.25 -11.18 27.13
CA ALA A 35 -14.01 -11.73 26.02
C ALA A 35 -13.51 -11.22 24.65
N LEU A 36 -13.16 -9.93 24.55
CA LEU A 36 -12.60 -9.34 23.33
C LEU A 36 -11.23 -9.93 22.97
N MET A 37 -10.38 -10.22 23.97
CA MET A 37 -9.05 -10.81 23.75
C MET A 37 -9.08 -12.34 23.52
N ARG A 38 -10.27 -12.96 23.44
CA ARG A 38 -10.47 -14.43 23.34
C ARG A 38 -9.81 -15.27 24.46
N GLN A 39 -9.38 -14.64 25.55
CA GLN A 39 -8.71 -15.30 26.67
C GLN A 39 -9.71 -15.87 27.69
N GLY A 40 -10.97 -15.43 27.63
CA GLY A 40 -11.98 -15.77 28.63
C GLY A 40 -11.73 -15.06 29.96
N SER A 41 -12.67 -15.19 30.88
CA SER A 41 -12.58 -14.61 32.22
C SER A 41 -12.92 -15.66 33.26
N GLU A 42 -12.30 -15.58 34.43
CA GLU A 42 -12.62 -16.47 35.57
C GLU A 42 -14.03 -16.22 36.14
N LEU A 43 -14.66 -15.10 35.78
CA LEU A 43 -16.01 -14.74 36.17
C LEU A 43 -17.04 -15.42 35.25
N MET A 44 -17.75 -16.42 35.77
CA MET A 44 -18.84 -17.08 35.05
C MET A 44 -20.22 -16.48 35.39
N PRO A 45 -20.96 -15.92 34.42
CA PRO A 45 -22.33 -15.44 34.65
C PRO A 45 -23.26 -16.61 35.01
N LYS A 46 -23.97 -16.48 36.13
CA LYS A 46 -24.90 -17.50 36.65
C LYS A 46 -26.32 -17.31 36.11
N ALA A 47 -26.78 -16.07 36.00
CA ALA A 47 -28.13 -15.76 35.55
C ALA A 47 -28.33 -15.98 34.04
N LEU A 48 -29.52 -16.40 33.64
CA LEU A 48 -29.86 -16.62 32.23
C LEU A 48 -29.75 -15.33 31.40
N SER A 49 -30.17 -14.20 31.96
CA SER A 49 -30.11 -12.89 31.30
C SER A 49 -28.68 -12.46 30.99
N THR A 50 -27.75 -12.63 31.93
CA THR A 50 -26.34 -12.24 31.73
C THR A 50 -25.58 -13.22 30.84
N ARG A 51 -26.00 -14.49 30.78
CA ARG A 51 -25.53 -15.44 29.76
C ARG A 51 -25.96 -15.07 28.34
N ILE A 52 -27.20 -14.61 28.15
CA ILE A 52 -27.67 -14.16 26.82
C ILE A 52 -26.88 -12.93 26.38
N VAL A 53 -26.69 -11.95 27.27
CA VAL A 53 -25.89 -10.75 26.97
C VAL A 53 -24.43 -11.13 26.65
N GLY A 54 -23.83 -12.01 27.46
CA GLY A 54 -22.48 -12.53 27.20
C GLY A 54 -22.38 -13.27 25.87
N GLY A 55 -23.39 -14.07 25.50
CA GLY A 55 -23.44 -14.78 24.22
C GLY A 55 -23.52 -13.85 23.02
N ILE A 56 -24.37 -12.82 23.08
CA ILE A 56 -24.46 -11.79 22.04
C ILE A 56 -23.14 -11.03 21.91
N TRP A 57 -22.55 -10.63 23.04
CA TRP A 57 -21.24 -9.97 23.06
C TRP A 57 -20.16 -10.85 22.44
N TRP A 58 -20.14 -12.15 22.76
CA TRP A 58 -19.15 -13.07 22.23
C TRP A 58 -19.29 -13.23 20.72
N PHE A 59 -20.51 -13.37 20.20
CA PHE A 59 -20.77 -13.39 18.77
C PHE A 59 -20.32 -12.10 18.06
N PHE A 60 -20.60 -10.94 18.67
CA PHE A 60 -20.15 -9.65 18.17
C PHE A 60 -18.61 -9.56 18.10
N THR A 61 -17.91 -9.89 19.19
CA THR A 61 -16.44 -9.87 19.23
C THR A 61 -15.82 -10.84 18.23
N LEU A 62 -16.43 -12.02 18.01
CA LEU A 62 -16.00 -12.97 17.00
C LEU A 62 -16.05 -12.34 15.61
N ILE A 63 -17.16 -11.72 15.23
CA ILE A 63 -17.31 -11.05 13.92
C ILE A 63 -16.26 -9.95 13.74
N ILE A 64 -16.05 -9.10 14.76
CA ILE A 64 -15.09 -8.00 14.68
C ILE A 64 -13.66 -8.52 14.48
N ILE A 65 -13.22 -9.51 15.27
CA ILE A 65 -11.87 -10.07 15.15
C ILE A 65 -11.69 -10.78 13.81
N SER A 66 -12.71 -11.52 13.36
CA SER A 66 -12.67 -12.20 12.05
C SER A 66 -12.60 -11.20 10.89
N SER A 67 -13.34 -10.09 10.96
CA SER A 67 -13.26 -9.02 9.94
C SER A 67 -11.91 -8.30 9.96
N TYR A 68 -11.37 -8.01 11.15
CA TYR A 68 -10.06 -7.40 11.29
C TYR A 68 -8.94 -8.30 10.75
N THR A 69 -8.95 -9.59 11.12
CA THR A 69 -7.98 -10.57 10.62
C THR A 69 -8.07 -10.78 9.11
N ALA A 70 -9.28 -10.80 8.55
CA ALA A 70 -9.48 -10.88 7.09
C ALA A 70 -8.96 -9.63 6.37
N ASN A 71 -9.26 -8.43 6.87
CA ASN A 71 -8.78 -7.18 6.27
C ASN A 71 -7.25 -7.03 6.39
N LEU A 72 -6.69 -7.42 7.55
CA LEU A 72 -5.24 -7.45 7.76
C LEU A 72 -4.56 -8.43 6.79
N ALA A 73 -5.12 -9.64 6.62
CA ALA A 73 -4.58 -10.61 5.66
C ALA A 73 -4.63 -10.07 4.23
N ALA A 74 -5.75 -9.45 3.83
CA ALA A 74 -5.87 -8.81 2.52
C ALA A 74 -4.81 -7.71 2.33
N PHE A 75 -4.60 -6.86 3.34
CA PHE A 75 -3.58 -5.82 3.29
C PHE A 75 -2.17 -6.41 3.17
N LEU A 76 -1.85 -7.46 3.93
CA LEU A 76 -0.55 -8.13 3.87
C LEU A 76 -0.28 -8.83 2.54
N THR A 77 -1.33 -9.32 1.85
CA THR A 77 -1.19 -9.93 0.52
C THR A 77 -0.98 -8.90 -0.60
N VAL A 78 -1.42 -7.66 -0.40
CA VAL A 78 -1.26 -6.61 -1.40
C VAL A 78 -0.03 -5.78 -1.03
N GLU A 79 1.13 -6.20 -1.51
CA GLU A 79 2.24 -5.26 -1.67
C GLU A 79 1.85 -4.26 -2.77
N ARG A 80 1.22 -3.16 -2.37
CA ARG A 80 1.13 -2.00 -3.25
C ARG A 80 2.54 -1.47 -3.40
N MET A 81 3.14 -1.69 -4.56
CA MET A 81 4.20 -0.79 -5.02
C MET A 81 3.51 0.57 -5.21
N GLU A 82 3.50 1.40 -4.17
CA GLU A 82 3.05 2.78 -4.29
C GLU A 82 4.05 3.50 -5.19
N SER A 83 3.69 3.65 -6.47
CA SER A 83 4.45 4.51 -7.36
C SER A 83 4.22 5.96 -6.93
N PRO A 84 5.26 6.77 -6.72
CA PRO A 84 5.11 8.17 -6.39
C PRO A 84 4.46 8.99 -7.53
N ILE A 85 4.42 8.45 -8.74
CA ILE A 85 3.83 9.07 -9.94
C ILE A 85 3.08 8.00 -10.73
N ASP A 86 1.81 8.27 -11.07
CA ASP A 86 1.01 7.40 -11.94
C ASP A 86 0.77 8.01 -13.33
N SER A 87 0.88 9.34 -13.45
CA SER A 87 0.54 10.08 -14.66
C SER A 87 1.52 11.21 -14.99
N ALA A 88 1.54 11.62 -16.26
CA ALA A 88 2.31 12.79 -16.70
C ALA A 88 1.81 14.09 -16.03
N ASP A 89 0.53 14.17 -15.67
CA ASP A 89 -0.03 15.32 -14.93
C ASP A 89 0.57 15.42 -13.52
N ASP A 90 0.80 14.29 -12.85
CA ASP A 90 1.39 14.29 -11.51
C ASP A 90 2.88 14.66 -11.56
N LEU A 91 3.57 14.20 -12.61
CA LEU A 91 4.94 14.62 -12.90
C LEU A 91 5.04 16.13 -13.14
N ALA A 92 4.03 16.74 -13.79
CA ALA A 92 3.96 18.19 -14.04
C ALA A 92 3.65 19.03 -12.80
N LYS A 93 2.97 18.47 -11.79
CA LYS A 93 2.64 19.17 -10.53
C LYS A 93 3.81 19.22 -9.55
N GLN A 94 4.75 18.29 -9.66
CA GLN A 94 5.87 18.14 -8.75
C GLN A 94 7.19 18.59 -9.40
N THR A 95 8.20 18.90 -8.58
CA THR A 95 9.53 19.33 -9.03
C THR A 95 10.69 18.53 -8.43
N ARG A 96 10.38 17.49 -7.64
CA ARG A 96 11.36 16.63 -6.95
C ARG A 96 12.05 15.69 -7.94
N ILE A 97 11.28 15.05 -8.81
CA ILE A 97 11.75 14.15 -9.86
C ILE A 97 11.95 14.98 -11.12
N GLU A 98 13.18 15.03 -11.60
CA GLU A 98 13.49 15.70 -12.86
C GLU A 98 12.99 14.86 -14.03
N TYR A 99 12.64 15.52 -15.13
CA TYR A 99 12.19 14.81 -16.33
C TYR A 99 12.63 15.53 -17.59
N GLY A 100 12.82 14.75 -18.65
CA GLY A 100 13.32 15.27 -19.90
C GLY A 100 13.21 14.32 -21.08
N VAL A 101 13.71 14.78 -22.21
CA VAL A 101 13.59 14.19 -23.54
C VAL A 101 14.96 14.21 -24.23
N VAL A 102 15.07 13.47 -25.33
CA VAL A 102 16.23 13.54 -26.23
C VAL A 102 16.26 14.90 -26.93
N GLU A 103 17.43 15.53 -26.94
CA GLU A 103 17.68 16.79 -27.64
C GLU A 103 17.45 16.62 -29.15
N ASP A 104 16.82 17.61 -29.77
CA ASP A 104 16.43 17.63 -31.19
C ASP A 104 15.52 16.45 -31.63
N GLY A 105 14.89 15.76 -30.68
CA GLY A 105 13.94 14.67 -30.95
C GLY A 105 12.54 15.12 -31.38
N SER A 106 11.76 14.17 -31.92
CA SER A 106 10.34 14.33 -32.25
C SER A 106 9.49 14.66 -31.01
N THR A 107 9.80 14.03 -29.87
CA THR A 107 9.16 14.25 -28.58
C THR A 107 9.41 15.65 -28.04
N MET A 108 10.64 16.16 -28.16
CA MET A 108 10.98 17.54 -27.81
C MET A 108 10.19 18.54 -28.66
N THR A 109 10.10 18.31 -29.96
CA THR A 109 9.33 19.16 -30.88
C THR A 109 7.83 19.14 -30.55
N PHE A 110 7.31 18.01 -30.07
CA PHE A 110 5.93 17.90 -29.61
C PHE A 110 5.66 18.79 -28.40
N PHE A 111 6.49 18.70 -27.35
CA PHE A 111 6.34 19.55 -26.17
C PHE A 111 6.51 21.04 -26.50
N LYS A 112 7.40 21.38 -27.44
CA LYS A 112 7.58 22.77 -27.89
C LYS A 112 6.37 23.36 -28.64
N LYS A 113 5.56 22.52 -29.29
CA LYS A 113 4.42 22.95 -30.14
C LYS A 113 3.05 22.63 -29.54
N THR A 114 3.01 21.97 -28.40
CA THR A 114 1.77 21.56 -27.75
C THR A 114 0.92 22.78 -27.37
N LYS A 115 -0.39 22.60 -27.34
CA LYS A 115 -1.36 23.61 -26.86
C LYS A 115 -2.06 23.17 -25.57
N ILE A 116 -1.68 22.02 -25.04
CA ILE A 116 -2.26 21.44 -23.82
C ILE A 116 -1.53 22.06 -22.63
N SER A 117 -2.28 22.66 -21.71
CA SER A 117 -1.74 23.43 -20.59
C SER A 117 -0.79 22.64 -19.68
N THR A 118 -1.06 21.36 -19.40
CA THR A 118 -0.12 20.51 -18.63
C THR A 118 1.21 20.37 -19.35
N TYR A 119 1.20 20.00 -20.63
CA TYR A 119 2.40 19.73 -21.41
C TYR A 119 3.19 21.00 -21.75
N ASP A 120 2.50 22.14 -21.85
CA ASP A 120 3.12 23.45 -22.01
C ASP A 120 3.91 23.83 -20.75
N LYS A 121 3.35 23.62 -19.55
CA LYS A 121 4.09 23.78 -18.28
C LYS A 121 5.28 22.83 -18.16
N MET A 122 5.12 21.58 -18.59
CA MET A 122 6.24 20.63 -18.65
C MET A 122 7.33 21.12 -19.60
N TRP A 123 6.97 21.70 -20.73
CA TRP A 123 7.91 22.30 -21.66
C TRP A 123 8.62 23.52 -21.07
N GLU A 124 7.93 24.41 -20.37
CA GLU A 124 8.55 25.54 -19.67
C GLU A 124 9.59 25.05 -18.64
N PHE A 125 9.26 24.03 -17.86
CA PHE A 125 10.21 23.38 -16.94
C PHE A 125 11.42 22.83 -17.69
N MET A 126 11.21 22.03 -18.73
CA MET A 126 12.30 21.42 -19.51
C MET A 126 13.17 22.46 -20.22
N SER A 127 12.56 23.51 -20.77
CA SER A 127 13.24 24.60 -21.48
C SER A 127 14.09 25.45 -20.52
N SER A 128 13.58 25.73 -19.32
CA SER A 128 14.32 26.49 -18.30
C SER A 128 15.59 25.76 -17.81
N ARG A 129 15.60 24.42 -17.88
CA ARG A 129 16.69 23.55 -17.42
C ARG A 129 17.33 22.74 -18.54
N ARG A 130 17.32 23.25 -19.78
CA ARG A 130 17.72 22.52 -20.99
C ARG A 130 19.00 21.68 -20.83
N HIS A 131 20.06 22.29 -20.31
CA HIS A 131 21.36 21.62 -20.12
C HIS A 131 21.38 20.57 -19.01
N SER A 132 20.47 20.67 -18.03
CA SER A 132 20.37 19.72 -16.94
C SER A 132 19.50 18.54 -17.32
N VAL A 133 18.34 18.75 -17.92
CA VAL A 133 17.32 17.70 -18.06
C VAL A 133 17.29 17.00 -19.43
N MET A 134 17.75 17.64 -20.50
CA MET A 134 17.77 17.01 -21.82
C MET A 134 18.99 16.09 -21.94
N VAL A 135 18.81 14.99 -22.67
CA VAL A 135 19.87 14.00 -22.94
C VAL A 135 20.16 13.96 -24.44
N LYS A 136 21.38 13.57 -24.83
CA LYS A 136 21.78 13.54 -26.24
C LYS A 136 21.27 12.29 -26.95
N ASN A 137 21.29 11.15 -26.24
CA ASN A 137 20.94 9.84 -26.79
C ASN A 137 19.99 9.09 -25.84
N ILE A 138 19.31 8.08 -26.39
CA ILE A 138 18.40 7.21 -25.63
C ILE A 138 19.18 6.44 -24.54
N ASP A 139 20.37 5.92 -24.85
CA ASP A 139 21.19 5.16 -23.88
C ASP A 139 21.60 6.01 -22.67
N GLU A 140 21.93 7.29 -22.90
CA GLU A 140 22.23 8.25 -21.84
C GLU A 140 20.99 8.49 -20.96
N GLY A 141 19.82 8.64 -21.59
CA GLY A 141 18.54 8.74 -20.88
C GLY A 141 18.26 7.53 -20.01
N ILE A 142 18.41 6.32 -20.55
CA ILE A 142 18.22 5.07 -19.80
C ILE A 142 19.19 4.96 -18.62
N HIS A 143 20.48 5.21 -18.85
CA HIS A 143 21.49 5.17 -17.79
C HIS A 143 21.19 6.19 -16.68
N ARG A 144 20.68 7.37 -17.03
CA ARG A 144 20.31 8.40 -16.07
C ARG A 144 19.11 8.00 -15.21
N VAL A 145 18.08 7.39 -15.79
CA VAL A 145 16.93 6.85 -15.04
C VAL A 145 17.38 5.79 -14.05
N LEU A 146 18.35 4.94 -14.42
CA LEU A 146 18.87 3.89 -13.54
C LEU A 146 19.74 4.41 -12.39
N THR A 147 20.31 5.61 -12.51
CA THR A 147 21.30 6.14 -11.56
C THR A 147 20.77 7.29 -10.69
N SER A 148 19.68 7.94 -11.10
CA SER A 148 19.15 9.13 -10.43
C SER A 148 17.62 9.16 -10.47
N ASP A 149 17.00 9.95 -9.59
CA ASP A 149 15.55 10.22 -9.56
C ASP A 149 15.13 11.08 -10.78
N TYR A 150 15.13 10.46 -11.96
CA TYR A 150 14.86 11.08 -13.25
C TYR A 150 13.86 10.26 -14.06
N ALA A 151 12.85 10.92 -14.62
CA ALA A 151 11.87 10.31 -15.51
C ALA A 151 12.18 10.67 -16.97
N PHE A 152 12.38 9.65 -17.80
CA PHE A 152 12.72 9.83 -19.22
C PHE A 152 11.51 9.63 -20.12
N LEU A 153 11.16 10.66 -20.89
CA LEU A 153 10.05 10.64 -21.83
C LEU A 153 10.55 10.18 -23.21
N MET A 154 10.12 8.99 -23.62
CA MET A 154 10.51 8.38 -24.90
C MET A 154 9.30 7.70 -25.59
N GLU A 155 9.51 7.21 -26.81
CA GLU A 155 8.48 6.55 -27.62
C GLU A 155 8.08 5.20 -27.01
N SER A 156 6.77 4.89 -26.99
CA SER A 156 6.21 3.70 -26.31
C SER A 156 6.80 2.37 -26.78
N THR A 157 7.08 2.23 -28.07
CA THR A 157 7.75 1.07 -28.67
C THR A 157 9.16 0.83 -28.12
N THR A 158 9.89 1.92 -27.84
CA THR A 158 11.23 1.86 -27.25
C THR A 158 11.14 1.52 -25.77
N ILE A 159 10.16 2.10 -25.05
CA ILE A 159 9.90 1.75 -23.65
C ILE A 159 9.63 0.24 -23.55
N GLU A 160 8.67 -0.27 -24.33
CA GLU A 160 8.29 -1.69 -24.36
C GLU A 160 9.51 -2.59 -24.64
N PHE A 161 10.38 -2.19 -25.56
CA PHE A 161 11.59 -2.94 -25.90
C PHE A 161 12.61 -2.99 -24.75
N VAL A 162 12.80 -1.86 -24.05
CA VAL A 162 13.80 -1.72 -23.00
C VAL A 162 13.32 -2.35 -21.69
N THR A 163 12.06 -2.18 -21.32
CA THR A 163 11.49 -2.75 -20.09
C THR A 163 11.42 -4.28 -20.14
N GLN A 164 11.20 -4.87 -21.32
CA GLN A 164 11.27 -6.34 -21.49
C GLN A 164 12.69 -6.92 -21.30
N ARG A 165 13.73 -6.07 -21.35
CA ARG A 165 15.13 -6.48 -21.20
C ARG A 165 15.74 -6.08 -19.87
N ASN A 166 15.23 -5.01 -19.25
CA ASN A 166 15.74 -4.46 -18.02
C ASN A 166 14.59 -4.23 -17.03
N CYS A 167 14.53 -5.10 -16.02
CA CYS A 167 13.43 -5.14 -15.05
C CYS A 167 13.52 -4.05 -13.98
N ASN A 168 14.63 -3.31 -13.94
CA ASN A 168 14.78 -2.14 -13.07
C ASN A 168 14.04 -0.91 -13.62
N LEU A 169 13.48 -1.01 -14.83
CA LEU A 169 12.75 0.07 -15.48
C LEU A 169 11.27 -0.26 -15.53
N THR A 170 10.44 0.72 -15.17
CA THR A 170 8.99 0.60 -15.17
C THR A 170 8.38 1.65 -16.08
N GLN A 171 7.46 1.25 -16.96
CA GLN A 171 6.64 2.20 -17.70
C GLN A 171 5.58 2.81 -16.76
N ILE A 172 5.50 4.13 -16.74
CA ILE A 172 4.51 4.88 -15.95
C ILE A 172 3.52 5.56 -16.89
N GLY A 173 2.23 5.44 -16.56
CA GLY A 173 1.15 6.06 -17.32
C GLY A 173 0.91 5.45 -18.70
N GLY A 174 0.08 6.15 -19.48
CA GLY A 174 -0.33 5.76 -20.82
C GLY A 174 0.38 6.54 -21.93
N LEU A 175 -0.16 6.43 -23.15
CA LEU A 175 0.31 7.17 -24.32
C LEU A 175 -0.02 8.67 -24.18
N ILE A 176 1.00 9.51 -24.29
CA ILE A 176 0.86 10.99 -24.25
C ILE A 176 0.37 11.52 -25.60
N ASP A 177 0.83 10.89 -26.70
CA ASP A 177 0.43 11.18 -28.06
C ASP A 177 0.17 9.88 -28.85
N SER A 178 -0.52 10.01 -29.99
CA SER A 178 -0.75 8.91 -30.91
C SER A 178 0.05 9.17 -32.19
N LYS A 179 1.25 8.60 -32.24
CA LYS A 179 2.14 8.63 -33.40
C LYS A 179 2.45 7.23 -33.87
N ALA A 180 2.76 7.10 -35.16
CA ALA A 180 3.12 5.85 -35.79
C ALA A 180 4.40 6.02 -36.61
N TYR A 181 5.18 4.94 -36.72
CA TYR A 181 6.29 4.87 -37.64
C TYR A 181 5.80 4.67 -39.07
N GLY A 182 6.48 5.29 -40.02
CA GLY A 182 6.19 5.18 -41.44
C GLY A 182 7.46 5.18 -42.27
N VAL A 183 7.35 4.73 -43.52
CA VAL A 183 8.45 4.72 -44.48
C VAL A 183 8.44 6.05 -45.25
N GLY A 184 9.48 6.86 -45.07
CA GLY A 184 9.63 8.13 -45.79
C GLY A 184 10.13 7.91 -47.22
N THR A 185 9.38 8.38 -48.22
CA THR A 185 9.82 8.44 -49.62
C THR A 185 9.99 9.89 -50.09
N PRO A 186 10.92 10.19 -51.01
CA PRO A 186 11.02 11.51 -51.63
C PRO A 186 9.68 11.99 -52.21
N MET A 187 9.46 13.30 -52.21
CA MET A 187 8.25 13.89 -52.76
C MET A 187 8.13 13.54 -54.25
N GLY A 188 6.98 13.00 -54.67
CA GLY A 188 6.74 12.56 -56.04
C GLY A 188 7.36 11.21 -56.42
N SER A 189 7.88 10.44 -55.46
CA SER A 189 8.46 9.12 -55.75
C SER A 189 7.41 8.13 -56.29
N PRO A 190 7.68 7.42 -57.42
CA PRO A 190 6.77 6.41 -57.96
C PRO A 190 6.67 5.15 -57.09
N TYR A 191 7.55 5.00 -56.10
CA TYR A 191 7.55 3.86 -55.19
C TYR A 191 6.58 4.02 -54.03
N ARG A 192 6.12 5.24 -53.73
CA ARG A 192 5.25 5.49 -52.57
C ARG A 192 4.04 4.58 -52.57
N ASP A 193 3.32 4.53 -53.69
CA ASP A 193 2.06 3.78 -53.77
C ASP A 193 2.30 2.27 -53.74
N LYS A 194 3.40 1.80 -54.34
CA LYS A 194 3.81 0.38 -54.28
C LYS A 194 4.18 -0.05 -52.86
N ILE A 195 4.91 0.78 -52.13
CA ILE A 195 5.29 0.52 -50.73
C ILE A 195 4.04 0.52 -49.84
N THR A 196 3.12 1.47 -50.03
CA THR A 196 1.86 1.51 -49.28
C THR A 196 1.04 0.23 -49.48
N ILE A 197 0.87 -0.23 -50.72
CA ILE A 197 0.15 -1.48 -51.02
C ILE A 197 0.84 -2.68 -50.34
N ALA A 198 2.17 -2.76 -50.41
CA ALA A 198 2.93 -3.82 -49.76
C ALA A 198 2.77 -3.82 -48.23
N ILE A 199 2.77 -2.64 -47.59
CA ILE A 199 2.55 -2.53 -46.14
C ILE A 199 1.14 -3.01 -45.77
N LEU A 200 0.12 -2.64 -46.56
CA LEU A 200 -1.25 -3.10 -46.34
C LEU A 200 -1.37 -4.62 -46.44
N GLN A 201 -0.73 -5.23 -47.44
CA GLN A 201 -0.68 -6.69 -47.58
C GLN A 201 0.00 -7.35 -46.37
N LEU A 202 1.14 -6.82 -45.90
CA LEU A 202 1.82 -7.34 -44.71
C LEU A 202 0.97 -7.20 -43.43
N GLN A 203 0.12 -6.17 -43.36
CA GLN A 203 -0.79 -5.95 -42.24
C GLN A 203 -1.99 -6.90 -42.28
N GLU A 204 -2.61 -7.08 -43.44
CA GLU A 204 -3.73 -8.00 -43.66
C GLU A 204 -3.31 -9.46 -43.39
N GLU A 205 -2.10 -9.84 -43.80
CA GLU A 205 -1.51 -11.16 -43.53
C GLU A 205 -1.02 -11.33 -42.07
N GLY A 206 -1.09 -10.29 -41.24
CA GLY A 206 -0.61 -10.31 -39.85
C GLY A 206 0.91 -10.43 -39.69
N LYS A 207 1.68 -10.33 -40.79
CA LYS A 207 3.15 -10.46 -40.78
C LYS A 207 3.83 -9.40 -39.93
N LEU A 208 3.31 -8.17 -39.92
CA LEU A 208 3.85 -7.09 -39.08
C LEU A 208 3.77 -7.44 -37.59
N HIS A 209 2.66 -8.06 -37.15
CA HIS A 209 2.48 -8.48 -35.76
C HIS A 209 3.43 -9.62 -35.41
N MET A 210 3.54 -10.64 -36.27
CA MET A 210 4.49 -11.74 -36.09
C MET A 210 5.95 -11.24 -35.99
N MET A 211 6.31 -10.24 -36.81
CA MET A 211 7.63 -9.61 -36.72
C MET A 211 7.80 -8.84 -35.42
N LYS A 212 6.79 -8.04 -35.00
CA LYS A 212 6.85 -7.33 -33.71
C LYS A 212 7.11 -8.32 -32.58
N GLU A 213 6.31 -9.37 -32.47
CA GLU A 213 6.43 -10.34 -31.39
C GLU A 213 7.80 -11.03 -31.40
N LYS A 214 8.30 -11.38 -32.59
CA LYS A 214 9.63 -11.99 -32.75
C LYS A 214 10.78 -11.09 -32.29
N TRP A 215 10.72 -9.78 -32.54
CA TRP A 215 11.82 -8.85 -32.26
C TRP A 215 11.72 -8.15 -30.91
N TRP A 216 10.50 -7.96 -30.40
CA TRP A 216 10.28 -7.32 -29.11
C TRP A 216 10.46 -8.31 -27.96
N ARG A 217 9.84 -9.50 -28.03
CA ARG A 217 9.78 -10.49 -26.94
C ARG A 217 11.18 -10.76 -26.38
N GLY A 218 11.46 -10.14 -25.24
CA GLY A 218 12.69 -10.31 -24.49
C GLY A 218 12.54 -11.36 -23.41
N ASN A 219 13.47 -12.32 -23.35
CA ASN A 219 13.59 -13.27 -22.23
C ASN A 219 14.31 -12.63 -21.03
N GLY A 220 14.35 -11.30 -20.95
CA GLY A 220 15.23 -10.57 -20.03
C GLY A 220 14.65 -10.42 -18.63
N CYS A 221 13.32 -10.37 -18.53
CA CYS A 221 12.63 -10.35 -17.25
C CYS A 221 11.86 -11.65 -17.04
N PRO A 222 11.93 -12.26 -15.85
CA PRO A 222 10.99 -13.31 -15.51
C PRO A 222 9.58 -12.74 -15.71
N GLU A 223 8.74 -13.45 -16.46
CA GLU A 223 7.29 -13.23 -16.36
C GLU A 223 6.95 -13.26 -14.87
N GLU A 224 6.02 -12.40 -14.42
CA GLU A 224 5.61 -12.30 -13.01
C GLU A 224 5.20 -13.68 -12.47
N GLU A 225 6.17 -14.52 -12.11
CA GLU A 225 6.00 -15.70 -11.30
C GLU A 225 5.58 -15.15 -9.96
N SER A 226 4.25 -15.21 -9.75
CA SER A 226 3.56 -15.14 -8.47
C SER A 226 4.47 -14.61 -7.38
N LYS A 227 4.46 -13.28 -7.16
CA LYS A 227 5.14 -12.64 -6.03
C LYS A 227 4.97 -13.53 -4.81
N GLU A 228 6.00 -14.28 -4.45
CA GLU A 228 5.96 -15.10 -3.24
C GLU A 228 5.72 -14.10 -2.12
N ALA A 229 4.69 -14.34 -1.31
CA ALA A 229 4.27 -13.41 -0.28
C ALA A 229 5.49 -12.99 0.55
N SER A 230 5.90 -11.72 0.42
CA SER A 230 7.08 -11.22 1.11
C SER A 230 6.98 -11.51 2.59
N ALA A 231 8.05 -12.06 3.16
CA ALA A 231 8.10 -12.35 4.58
C ALA A 231 7.81 -11.07 5.38
N LEU A 232 6.89 -11.15 6.35
CA LEU A 232 6.56 -10.00 7.20
C LEU A 232 7.82 -9.46 7.88
N GLY A 233 8.27 -8.28 7.46
CA GLY A 233 9.38 -7.58 8.07
C GLY A 233 9.05 -7.09 9.48
N VAL A 234 10.09 -6.98 10.32
CA VAL A 234 9.99 -6.42 11.69
C VAL A 234 9.37 -5.01 11.70
N GLN A 235 9.50 -4.26 10.61
CA GLN A 235 8.89 -2.93 10.44
C GLN A 235 7.35 -2.95 10.55
N ASN A 236 6.69 -4.02 10.09
CA ASN A 236 5.23 -4.13 10.13
C ASN A 236 4.72 -4.57 11.53
N ILE A 237 5.56 -5.25 12.32
CA ILE A 237 5.21 -5.80 13.64
C ILE A 237 5.78 -4.94 14.78
N GLY A 238 6.72 -4.03 14.49
CA GLY A 238 7.44 -3.23 15.48
C GLY A 238 6.54 -2.41 16.42
N GLY A 239 5.40 -1.91 15.91
CA GLY A 239 4.42 -1.19 16.72
C GLY A 239 3.86 -2.01 17.89
N ILE A 240 3.69 -3.33 17.72
CA ILE A 240 3.16 -4.22 18.76
C ILE A 240 4.14 -4.30 19.95
N PHE A 241 5.44 -4.37 19.67
CA PHE A 241 6.47 -4.41 20.71
C PHE A 241 6.56 -3.10 21.49
N ILE A 242 6.38 -1.96 20.82
CA ILE A 242 6.38 -0.64 21.48
C ILE A 242 5.20 -0.52 22.44
N VAL A 243 4.00 -0.93 22.01
CA VAL A 243 2.79 -0.92 22.86
C VAL A 243 2.97 -1.85 24.07
N LEU A 244 3.53 -3.04 23.88
CA LEU A 244 3.84 -3.97 24.97
C LEU A 244 4.79 -3.35 26.00
N ALA A 245 5.89 -2.75 25.54
CA ALA A 245 6.87 -2.12 26.42
C ALA A 245 6.26 -0.94 27.20
N ALA A 246 5.50 -0.08 26.53
CA ALA A 246 4.81 1.03 27.18
C ALA A 246 3.80 0.55 28.25
N GLY A 247 3.06 -0.53 27.96
CA GLY A 247 2.12 -1.15 28.90
C GLY A 247 2.81 -1.70 30.16
N LEU A 248 3.97 -2.35 30.00
CA LEU A 248 4.76 -2.86 31.13
C LEU A 248 5.32 -1.74 32.01
N VAL A 249 5.80 -0.65 31.39
CA VAL A 249 6.29 0.51 32.15
C VAL A 249 5.15 1.16 32.93
N LEU A 250 4.00 1.37 32.29
CA LEU A 250 2.83 1.95 32.94
C LEU A 250 2.32 1.10 34.10
N SER A 251 2.29 -0.24 33.95
CA SER A 251 1.83 -1.13 35.02
C SER A 251 2.73 -1.08 36.25
N VAL A 252 4.06 -0.98 36.06
CA VAL A 252 5.01 -0.80 37.17
C VAL A 252 4.76 0.53 37.88
N PHE A 253 4.53 1.63 37.16
CA PHE A 253 4.22 2.91 37.78
C PHE A 253 2.93 2.90 38.59
N VAL A 254 1.87 2.27 38.06
CA VAL A 254 0.60 2.12 38.78
C VAL A 254 0.78 1.27 40.04
N ALA A 255 1.49 0.13 39.95
CA ALA A 255 1.74 -0.73 41.10
C ALA A 255 2.53 -0.02 42.22
N VAL A 256 3.55 0.76 41.86
CA VAL A 256 4.29 1.58 42.82
C VAL A 256 3.39 2.66 43.44
N GLY A 257 2.55 3.31 42.64
CA GLY A 257 1.58 4.30 43.10
C GLY A 257 0.58 3.72 44.11
N GLU A 258 0.00 2.56 43.82
CA GLU A 258 -0.92 1.85 44.72
C GLU A 258 -0.23 1.44 46.02
N PHE A 259 1.00 0.92 45.93
CA PHE A 259 1.78 0.53 47.10
C PHE A 259 2.04 1.73 48.02
N LEU A 260 2.46 2.87 47.46
CA LEU A 260 2.71 4.09 48.22
C LEU A 260 1.44 4.68 48.83
N TYR A 261 0.32 4.67 48.09
CA TYR A 261 -0.96 5.14 48.59
C TYR A 261 -1.46 4.29 49.76
N LYS A 262 -1.42 2.96 49.62
CA LYS A 262 -1.86 2.03 50.65
C LYS A 262 -0.95 2.05 51.88
N SER A 263 0.37 2.18 51.66
CA SER A 263 1.35 2.37 52.75
C SER A 263 1.07 3.65 53.55
N LYS A 264 0.77 4.77 52.88
CA LYS A 264 0.39 6.02 53.56
C LYS A 264 -0.93 5.90 54.32
N GLN A 265 -1.93 5.25 53.75
CA GLN A 265 -3.23 5.05 54.41
C GLN A 265 -3.09 4.19 55.67
N ASN A 266 -2.30 3.11 55.61
CA ASN A 266 -2.04 2.26 56.77
C ASN A 266 -1.25 3.02 57.86
N ALA A 267 -0.25 3.82 57.48
CA ALA A 267 0.49 4.66 58.41
C ALA A 267 -0.37 5.75 59.09
N GLN A 268 -1.51 6.13 58.48
CA GLN A 268 -2.49 7.04 59.07
C GLN A 268 -3.50 6.31 59.98
N LEU A 269 -3.79 5.04 59.72
CA LEU A 269 -4.68 4.20 60.54
C LEU A 269 -3.99 3.70 61.84
N GLU A 270 -2.66 3.65 61.87
CA GLU A 270 -1.88 3.25 63.06
C GLU A 270 -1.55 4.42 64.02
N LYS A 271 -2.03 5.64 63.75
CA LYS A 271 -1.92 6.81 64.64
C LYS A 271 -3.26 7.15 65.29
#